data_AF-A0A497G6I4-F1
#
_entry.id   AF-A0A497G6I4-F1
#
_cell.length_a   1.000
_cell.length_b   1.000
_cell.length_c   1.000
_cell.angle_alpha   90.00
_cell.angle_beta   90.00
_cell.angle_gamma   90.00
#
_symmetry.space_group_name_H-M   'P 1'
#
loop_
_entity.id
_entity.type
_entity.pdbx_description
1 polymer ?
#
loop_
_entity_poly.entity_id
_entity_poly.type
_entity_poly.pdbx_seq_one_letter_code
_entity_poly.pdbx_strand_id
1 'polypeptide(L)'
;GLASESGYCYWVTDERVAETNSETVLVDWSKINTSTIIVVGGPGVNMLSIYYNGTCPFYWLYTPGVRSCLYSSLTGRCYRSGYRRYDYALIQLHYDEESGRHVLVVWGLSGWGTQAACYVLQHYQEYSDLLRGRAVIVKWTNANNNYMVDGGDEFELVESWP
;
A
#
# COMPACT_ATOMS: atom_id res chain seq x y z
N GLY A 1 5.79 -8.07 -18.89
CA GLY A 1 6.44 -6.75 -19.03
C GLY A 1 7.76 -6.93 -19.75
N LEU A 2 8.12 -5.99 -20.63
CA LEU A 2 9.46 -5.95 -21.23
C LEU A 2 10.46 -5.54 -20.15
N ALA A 3 11.57 -6.29 -20.00
CA ALA A 3 12.66 -5.89 -19.12
C ALA A 3 13.31 -4.62 -19.71
N SER A 4 13.40 -3.56 -18.91
CA SER A 4 14.19 -2.37 -19.23
C SER A 4 15.56 -2.53 -18.57
N GLU A 5 16.62 -2.53 -19.36
CA GLU A 5 18.00 -2.65 -18.87
C GLU A 5 18.59 -1.31 -18.39
N SER A 6 17.85 -0.20 -18.50
CA SER A 6 18.37 1.16 -18.27
C SER A 6 17.48 2.08 -17.43
N GLY A 7 16.50 1.53 -16.71
CA GLY A 7 15.65 2.32 -15.80
C GLY A 7 16.38 2.70 -14.52
N TYR A 8 16.56 3.99 -14.25
CA TYR A 8 17.10 4.45 -12.97
C TYR A 8 15.96 4.53 -11.94
N CYS A 9 16.06 3.75 -10.86
CA CYS A 9 15.13 3.84 -9.74
C CYS A 9 15.60 4.95 -8.80
N TYR A 10 14.75 5.95 -8.55
CA TYR A 10 15.00 6.99 -7.55
C TYR A 10 14.18 6.70 -6.29
N TRP A 11 14.85 6.57 -5.16
CA TRP A 11 14.22 6.36 -3.85
C TRP A 11 14.54 7.51 -2.91
N VAL A 12 13.52 7.96 -2.18
CA VAL A 12 13.60 8.99 -1.15
C VAL A 12 12.64 8.65 -0.02
N THR A 13 12.93 9.16 1.18
CA THR A 13 11.98 9.21 2.28
C THR A 13 10.92 10.28 2.01
N ASP A 14 9.71 10.06 2.51
CA ASP A 14 8.57 10.97 2.36
C ASP A 14 8.86 12.36 2.94
N GLU A 15 9.60 12.45 4.04
CA GLU A 15 10.05 13.71 4.66
C GLU A 15 10.84 14.63 3.72
N ARG A 16 11.42 14.09 2.63
CA ARG A 16 12.15 14.91 1.65
C ARG A 16 11.21 15.60 0.67
N VAL A 17 10.04 15.03 0.44
CA VAL A 17 9.10 15.41 -0.62
C VAL A 17 7.74 15.86 -0.10
N ALA A 18 7.44 15.66 1.18
CA ALA A 18 6.19 16.03 1.80
C ALA A 18 6.39 16.57 3.21
N GLU A 19 5.43 17.39 3.64
CA GLU A 19 5.32 17.90 4.99
C GLU A 19 3.86 17.87 5.45
N THR A 20 3.62 18.00 6.75
CA THR A 20 2.27 18.05 7.31
C THR A 20 2.08 19.26 8.20
N ASN A 21 0.90 19.87 8.09
CA ASN A 21 0.47 20.97 8.95
C ASN A 21 -0.69 20.54 9.87
N SER A 22 -0.54 19.41 10.57
CA SER A 22 -1.51 18.79 11.51
C SER A 22 -2.89 18.39 10.94
N GLU A 23 -3.33 18.99 9.84
CA GLU A 23 -4.62 18.74 9.20
C GLU A 23 -4.49 18.19 7.78
N THR A 24 -3.42 18.57 7.07
CA THR A 24 -3.19 18.15 5.69
C THR A 24 -1.76 17.70 5.46
N VAL A 25 -1.56 16.91 4.40
CA VAL A 25 -0.25 16.61 3.85
C VAL A 25 -0.06 17.47 2.61
N LEU A 26 1.06 18.17 2.53
CA LEU A 26 1.48 18.94 1.38
C LEU A 26 2.63 18.21 0.71
N VAL A 27 2.48 17.87 -0.57
CA VAL A 27 3.51 17.20 -1.36
C VAL A 27 4.17 18.21 -2.30
N ASP A 28 5.49 18.33 -2.22
CA ASP A 28 6.31 19.12 -3.11
C ASP A 28 6.64 18.31 -4.37
N TRP A 29 5.72 18.35 -5.34
CA TRP A 29 5.84 17.65 -6.61
C TRP A 29 7.05 18.08 -7.46
N SER A 30 7.64 19.25 -7.18
CA SER A 30 8.84 19.72 -7.88
C SER A 30 10.09 18.88 -7.56
N LYS A 31 10.06 18.12 -6.46
CA LYS A 31 11.15 17.23 -6.04
C LYS A 31 11.06 15.83 -6.62
N ILE A 32 9.96 15.50 -7.30
CA ILE A 32 9.74 14.17 -7.90
C ILE A 32 9.70 14.30 -9.41
N ASN A 33 10.81 14.00 -10.07
CA ASN A 33 10.95 14.21 -11.51
C ASN A 33 10.39 13.06 -12.37
N THR A 34 9.87 12.01 -11.75
CA THR A 34 9.29 10.86 -12.45
C THR A 34 7.77 10.99 -12.60
N SER A 35 7.23 10.45 -13.69
CA SER A 35 5.78 10.37 -13.95
C SER A 35 5.12 9.17 -13.27
N THR A 36 5.92 8.24 -12.75
CA THR A 36 5.48 7.04 -12.05
C THR A 36 6.13 7.00 -10.67
N ILE A 37 5.31 6.73 -9.66
CA ILE A 37 5.71 6.70 -8.26
C ILE A 37 5.21 5.40 -7.64
N ILE A 38 6.02 4.79 -6.78
CA ILE A 38 5.58 3.71 -5.89
C ILE A 38 5.72 4.24 -4.46
N VAL A 39 4.61 4.32 -3.75
CA VAL A 39 4.56 4.73 -2.34
C VAL A 39 4.48 3.48 -1.49
N VAL A 40 5.49 3.27 -0.64
CA VAL A 40 5.58 2.09 0.23
C VAL A 40 5.58 2.53 1.70
N GLY A 41 4.66 1.97 2.49
CA GLY A 41 4.57 2.20 3.93
C GLY A 41 3.20 2.69 4.38
N GLY A 42 2.76 2.26 5.56
CA GLY A 42 1.45 2.61 6.10
C GLY A 42 1.25 4.10 6.32
N PRO A 43 0.00 4.62 6.25
CA PRO A 43 -0.27 6.02 6.54
C PRO A 43 0.17 6.47 7.94
N GLY A 44 0.36 5.57 8.91
CA GLY A 44 0.94 5.94 10.20
C GLY A 44 2.42 6.39 10.16
N VAL A 45 3.14 6.10 9.08
CA VAL A 45 4.60 6.32 8.96
C VAL A 45 5.04 6.85 7.58
N ASN A 46 4.10 7.07 6.65
CA ASN A 46 4.39 7.60 5.31
C ASN A 46 3.33 8.65 4.93
N MET A 47 3.76 9.90 4.77
CA MET A 47 2.91 11.05 4.45
C MET A 47 2.24 10.94 3.08
N LEU A 48 2.88 10.36 2.07
CA LEU A 48 2.24 10.15 0.77
C LEU A 48 1.11 9.11 0.88
N SER A 49 1.28 8.06 1.70
CA SER A 49 0.20 7.12 1.98
C SER A 49 -0.97 7.78 2.73
N ILE A 50 -0.71 8.78 3.58
CA ILE A 50 -1.76 9.63 4.17
C ILE A 50 -2.43 10.50 3.11
N TYR A 51 -1.65 11.14 2.25
CA TYR A 51 -2.15 12.01 1.17
C TYR A 51 -3.13 11.26 0.24
N TYR A 52 -2.81 10.01 -0.11
CA TYR A 52 -3.68 9.17 -0.93
C TYR A 52 -4.76 8.41 -0.13
N ASN A 53 -4.82 8.55 1.19
CA ASN A 53 -5.79 7.84 2.02
C ASN A 53 -7.22 8.30 1.69
N GLY A 54 -8.08 7.38 1.26
CA GLY A 54 -9.46 7.67 0.86
C GLY A 54 -9.65 8.02 -0.62
N THR A 55 -8.59 7.97 -1.43
CA THR A 55 -8.70 8.09 -2.90
C THR A 55 -9.27 6.84 -3.58
N CYS A 56 -9.40 5.74 -2.83
CA CYS A 56 -10.20 4.58 -3.21
C CYS A 56 -11.10 4.14 -2.04
N PRO A 57 -12.03 3.19 -2.27
CA PRO A 57 -12.91 2.67 -1.22
C PRO A 57 -12.21 1.94 -0.07
N PHE A 58 -10.90 1.65 -0.20
CA PHE A 58 -10.10 0.99 0.81
C PHE A 58 -9.14 2.01 1.43
N TYR A 59 -9.30 2.29 2.72
CA TYR A 59 -8.52 3.34 3.37
C TYR A 59 -8.26 3.05 4.84
N TRP A 60 -7.21 3.63 5.38
CA TRP A 60 -6.91 3.56 6.80
C TRP A 60 -7.92 4.38 7.58
N LEU A 61 -8.66 3.71 8.47
CA LEU A 61 -9.60 4.33 9.38
C LEU A 61 -8.99 4.33 10.77
N TYR A 62 -8.50 5.50 11.16
CA TYR A 62 -7.80 5.71 12.42
C TYR A 62 -8.58 6.65 13.34
N THR A 63 -8.70 6.25 14.59
CA THR A 63 -9.22 7.05 15.69
C THR A 63 -8.35 6.74 16.90
N PRO A 64 -7.51 7.68 17.37
CA PRO A 64 -6.57 7.44 18.47
C PRO A 64 -7.23 6.77 19.67
N GLY A 65 -6.67 5.66 20.15
CA GLY A 65 -7.18 4.90 21.29
C GLY A 65 -8.48 4.12 21.06
N VAL A 66 -9.11 4.23 19.87
CA VAL A 66 -10.41 3.61 19.58
C VAL A 66 -10.29 2.57 18.46
N ARG A 67 -9.67 2.94 17.34
CA ARG A 67 -9.66 2.12 16.14
C ARG A 67 -8.46 2.41 15.25
N SER A 68 -7.88 1.34 14.72
CA SER A 68 -6.93 1.38 13.60
C SER A 68 -7.24 0.16 12.76
N CYS A 69 -7.74 0.36 11.53
CA CYS A 69 -8.15 -0.73 10.64
C CYS A 69 -7.97 -0.29 9.18
N LEU A 70 -7.82 -1.26 8.28
CA LEU A 70 -8.01 -1.05 6.85
C LEU A 70 -9.51 -1.22 6.61
N TYR A 71 -10.18 -0.12 6.31
CA TYR A 71 -11.62 -0.07 6.15
C TYR A 71 -12.01 -0.16 4.68
N SER A 72 -13.07 -0.92 4.39
CA SER A 72 -13.72 -0.94 3.08
C SER A 72 -15.05 -0.21 3.16
N SER A 73 -15.19 0.89 2.41
CA SER A 73 -16.48 1.57 2.25
C SER A 73 -17.47 0.82 1.36
N LEU A 74 -16.99 -0.18 0.60
CA LEU A 74 -17.85 -1.06 -0.21
C LEU A 74 -18.65 -2.02 0.67
N THR A 75 -18.01 -2.59 1.70
CA THR A 75 -18.59 -3.65 2.54
C THR A 75 -18.87 -3.21 3.97
N GLY A 76 -18.38 -2.04 4.38
CA GLY A 76 -18.43 -1.56 5.76
C GLY A 76 -17.51 -2.32 6.72
N ARG A 77 -16.61 -3.18 6.20
CA ARG A 77 -15.73 -4.03 7.03
C ARG A 77 -14.48 -3.27 7.47
N CYS A 78 -14.06 -3.57 8.70
CA CYS A 78 -12.77 -3.14 9.25
C CYS A 78 -11.83 -4.35 9.36
N TYR A 79 -10.82 -4.40 8.51
CA TYR A 79 -9.75 -5.38 8.59
C TYR A 79 -8.70 -4.93 9.60
N ARG A 80 -8.31 -5.82 10.51
CA ARG A 80 -7.35 -5.53 11.58
C ARG A 80 -6.19 -6.50 11.50
N SER A 81 -5.00 -6.04 11.84
CA SER A 81 -3.82 -6.90 11.91
C SER A 81 -3.99 -7.94 13.03
N GLY A 82 -3.67 -9.19 12.72
CA GLY A 82 -3.46 -10.25 13.69
C GLY A 82 -2.06 -10.26 14.28
N TYR A 83 -1.30 -9.19 14.06
CA TYR A 83 0.13 -9.06 14.35
C TYR A 83 0.93 -10.11 13.54
N ARG A 84 1.95 -10.73 14.15
CA ARG A 84 2.83 -11.75 13.56
C ARG A 84 2.16 -13.00 12.97
N ARG A 85 0.82 -13.13 13.06
CA ARG A 85 0.06 -14.28 12.53
C ARG A 85 -0.57 -14.00 11.17
N TYR A 86 -1.11 -12.81 10.99
CA TYR A 86 -1.70 -12.38 9.73
C TYR A 86 -1.79 -10.87 9.68
N ASP A 87 -1.79 -10.31 8.48
CA ASP A 87 -1.97 -8.89 8.25
C ASP A 87 -2.78 -8.64 6.98
N TYR A 88 -3.33 -7.43 6.88
CA TYR A 88 -4.02 -6.97 5.68
C TYR A 88 -3.28 -5.79 5.07
N ALA A 89 -3.27 -5.76 3.75
CA ALA A 89 -2.58 -4.75 2.98
C ALA A 89 -3.40 -4.24 1.80
N LEU A 90 -3.24 -2.96 1.52
CA LEU A 90 -3.76 -2.28 0.34
C LEU A 90 -2.67 -2.26 -0.74
N ILE A 91 -3.07 -2.62 -1.97
CA ILE A 91 -2.34 -2.30 -3.19
C ILE A 91 -3.31 -1.51 -4.08
N GLN A 92 -2.98 -0.26 -4.39
CA GLN A 92 -3.83 0.63 -5.18
C GLN A 92 -3.04 1.26 -6.31
N LEU A 93 -3.59 1.20 -7.52
CA LEU A 93 -3.18 2.02 -8.66
C LEU A 93 -4.07 3.27 -8.73
N HIS A 94 -3.45 4.44 -8.63
CA HIS A 94 -4.10 5.73 -8.71
C HIS A 94 -3.46 6.58 -9.81
N TYR A 95 -4.27 7.35 -10.53
CA TYR A 95 -3.77 8.42 -11.37
C TYR A 95 -4.12 9.74 -10.71
N ASP A 96 -3.09 10.48 -10.35
CA ASP A 96 -3.20 11.78 -9.69
C ASP A 96 -3.25 12.85 -10.77
N GLU A 97 -4.44 13.40 -10.98
CA GLU A 97 -4.71 14.44 -11.99
C GLU A 97 -4.03 15.77 -11.65
N GLU A 98 -3.84 16.08 -10.36
CA GLU A 98 -3.22 17.34 -9.91
C GLU A 98 -1.73 17.33 -10.23
N SER A 99 -1.07 16.20 -9.97
CA SER A 99 0.35 16.04 -10.23
C SER A 99 0.66 15.48 -11.63
N GLY A 100 -0.34 14.93 -12.34
CA GLY A 100 -0.19 14.28 -13.64
C GLY A 100 0.62 12.97 -13.59
N ARG A 101 0.46 12.18 -12.53
CA ARG A 101 1.32 11.01 -12.24
C ARG A 101 0.54 9.73 -12.00
N HIS A 102 1.13 8.61 -12.41
CA HIS A 102 0.67 7.28 -12.00
C HIS A 102 1.32 6.88 -10.68
N VAL A 103 0.51 6.53 -9.70
CA VAL A 103 0.95 6.20 -8.35
C VAL A 103 0.48 4.81 -7.95
N LEU A 104 1.42 3.96 -7.59
CA LEU A 104 1.15 2.68 -6.94
C LEU A 104 1.31 2.86 -5.43
N VAL A 105 0.21 2.84 -4.69
CA VAL A 105 0.17 2.96 -3.22
C VAL A 105 0.13 1.57 -2.61
N VAL A 106 1.11 1.27 -1.76
CA VAL A 106 1.36 -0.08 -1.22
C VAL A 106 1.60 0.01 0.28
N TRP A 107 0.69 -0.54 1.07
CA TRP A 107 0.89 -0.56 2.52
C TRP A 107 0.07 -1.62 3.23
N GLY A 108 0.58 -2.09 4.37
CA GLY A 108 -0.16 -2.90 5.34
C GLY A 108 -0.37 -2.21 6.67
N LEU A 109 -1.22 -2.78 7.52
CA LEU A 109 -1.49 -2.25 8.86
C LEU A 109 -0.27 -2.34 9.79
N SER A 110 0.69 -3.20 9.46
CA SER A 110 2.01 -3.27 10.08
C SER A 110 3.13 -3.40 9.03
N GLY A 111 4.37 -3.53 9.52
CA GLY A 111 5.51 -3.84 8.68
C GLY A 111 5.39 -5.19 7.96
N TRP A 112 4.69 -6.18 8.53
CA TRP A 112 4.46 -7.47 7.88
C TRP A 112 3.51 -7.33 6.69
N GLY A 113 2.37 -6.64 6.84
CA GLY A 113 1.45 -6.42 5.72
C GLY A 113 2.08 -5.60 4.59
N THR A 114 2.91 -4.61 4.92
CA THR A 114 3.63 -3.83 3.89
C THR A 114 4.62 -4.71 3.13
N GLN A 115 5.40 -5.54 3.83
CA GLN A 115 6.30 -6.52 3.21
C GLN A 115 5.53 -7.56 2.38
N ALA A 116 4.38 -8.03 2.85
CA ALA A 116 3.53 -8.96 2.13
C ALA A 116 3.00 -8.39 0.81
N ALA A 117 2.55 -7.14 0.80
CA ALA A 117 2.14 -6.48 -0.42
C ALA A 117 3.32 -6.30 -1.41
N CYS A 118 4.51 -5.95 -0.92
CA CYS A 118 5.72 -5.91 -1.73
C CYS A 118 6.10 -7.30 -2.28
N TYR A 119 5.96 -8.36 -1.48
CA TYR A 119 6.24 -9.73 -1.89
C TYR A 119 5.32 -10.15 -3.05
N VAL A 120 4.02 -9.91 -2.93
CA VAL A 120 3.04 -10.14 -4.00
C VAL A 120 3.43 -9.42 -5.29
N LEU A 121 3.87 -8.16 -5.20
CA LEU A 121 4.30 -7.37 -6.36
C LEU A 121 5.62 -7.86 -6.97
N GLN A 122 6.59 -8.27 -6.14
CA GLN A 122 7.86 -8.82 -6.59
C GLN A 122 7.66 -10.15 -7.32
N HIS A 123 6.70 -10.94 -6.87
CA HIS A 123 6.31 -12.24 -7.42
C HIS A 123 5.08 -12.12 -8.32
N TYR A 124 5.00 -11.05 -9.13
CA TYR A 124 3.83 -10.71 -9.95
C TYR A 124 3.32 -11.87 -10.81
N GLN A 125 4.20 -12.67 -11.41
CA GLN A 125 3.78 -13.80 -12.25
C GLN A 125 3.06 -14.89 -11.45
N GLU A 126 3.42 -15.07 -10.19
CA GLU A 126 2.81 -16.07 -9.30
C GLU A 126 1.48 -15.57 -8.72
N TYR A 127 1.41 -14.28 -8.38
CA TYR A 127 0.27 -13.68 -7.70
C TYR A 127 -0.59 -12.75 -8.58
N SER A 128 -0.44 -12.80 -9.91
CA SER A 128 -1.19 -11.92 -10.82
C SER A 128 -2.70 -12.02 -10.62
N ASP A 129 -3.19 -13.19 -10.23
CA ASP A 129 -4.61 -13.43 -9.96
C ASP A 129 -5.13 -12.71 -8.72
N LEU A 130 -4.26 -12.27 -7.80
CA LEU A 130 -4.62 -11.46 -6.64
C LEU A 130 -4.77 -9.97 -7.01
N LEU A 131 -4.19 -9.53 -8.13
CA LEU A 131 -4.07 -8.13 -8.52
C LEU A 131 -5.13 -7.76 -9.56
N ARG A 132 -6.37 -7.53 -9.10
CA ARG A 132 -7.54 -7.27 -9.96
C ARG A 132 -8.10 -5.86 -9.76
N GLY A 133 -8.27 -5.13 -10.87
CA GLY A 133 -8.85 -3.79 -10.87
C GLY A 133 -7.86 -2.70 -10.47
N ARG A 134 -8.35 -1.62 -9.86
CA ARG A 134 -7.57 -0.44 -9.45
C ARG A 134 -7.12 -0.47 -8.00
N ALA A 135 -7.78 -1.24 -7.14
CA ALA A 135 -7.29 -1.45 -5.77
C ALA A 135 -7.67 -2.83 -5.26
N VAL A 136 -6.84 -3.41 -4.40
CA VAL A 136 -7.11 -4.70 -3.75
C VAL A 136 -6.73 -4.67 -2.27
N ILE A 137 -7.48 -5.42 -1.48
CA ILE A 137 -7.09 -5.83 -0.14
C ILE A 137 -6.55 -7.25 -0.23
N VAL A 138 -5.28 -7.43 0.12
CA VAL A 138 -4.64 -8.74 0.25
C VAL A 138 -4.47 -9.06 1.73
N LYS A 139 -4.73 -10.32 2.10
CA LYS A 139 -4.39 -10.86 3.41
C LYS A 139 -3.18 -11.75 3.28
N TRP A 140 -2.23 -11.56 4.19
CA TRP A 140 -1.09 -12.44 4.40
C TRP A 140 -1.30 -13.22 5.70
N THR A 141 -1.01 -14.52 5.70
CA THR A 141 -1.02 -15.38 6.87
C THR A 141 0.32 -16.09 6.99
N ASN A 142 0.96 -15.98 8.15
CA ASN A 142 2.21 -16.66 8.49
C ASN A 142 1.95 -18.16 8.65
N ALA A 143 2.05 -18.91 7.56
CA ALA A 143 1.62 -20.32 7.50
C ALA A 143 2.73 -21.26 7.96
N ASN A 144 3.99 -20.90 7.71
CA ASN A 144 5.16 -21.69 8.11
C ASN A 144 5.67 -21.36 9.53
N ASN A 145 5.07 -20.39 10.22
CA ASN A 145 5.38 -19.94 11.58
C ASN A 145 6.81 -19.42 11.78
N ASN A 146 7.49 -18.93 10.73
CA ASN A 146 8.85 -18.38 10.85
C ASN A 146 8.88 -16.86 11.14
N TYR A 147 7.71 -16.21 11.13
CA TYR A 147 7.51 -14.77 11.40
C TYR A 147 8.18 -13.82 10.38
N MET A 148 8.53 -14.34 9.22
CA MET A 148 9.00 -13.62 8.04
C MET A 148 7.94 -13.72 6.95
N VAL A 149 7.93 -12.76 6.02
CA VAL A 149 7.09 -12.83 4.83
C VAL A 149 7.88 -13.55 3.76
N ASP A 150 7.43 -14.73 3.35
CA ASP A 150 8.07 -15.49 2.27
C ASP A 150 7.10 -16.45 1.54
N GLY A 151 7.63 -17.24 0.61
CA GLY A 151 6.85 -18.15 -0.23
C GLY A 151 6.28 -19.37 0.50
N GLY A 152 6.61 -19.56 1.78
CA GLY A 152 5.96 -20.56 2.63
C GLY A 152 4.68 -20.05 3.32
N ASP A 153 4.28 -18.81 3.06
CA ASP A 153 3.09 -18.18 3.60
C ASP A 153 1.87 -18.26 2.66
N GLU A 154 0.71 -17.92 3.20
CA GLU A 154 -0.53 -17.82 2.44
C GLU A 154 -0.85 -16.36 2.09
N PHE A 155 -1.21 -16.11 0.84
CA PHE A 155 -1.64 -14.82 0.31
C PHE A 155 -3.02 -14.95 -0.32
N GLU A 156 -3.99 -14.15 0.14
CA GLU A 156 -5.39 -14.24 -0.26
C GLU A 156 -5.88 -12.88 -0.77
N LEU A 157 -6.59 -12.86 -1.91
CA LEU A 157 -7.37 -11.69 -2.33
C LEU A 157 -8.66 -11.62 -1.50
N VAL A 158 -8.81 -10.57 -0.71
CA VAL A 158 -9.94 -10.38 0.20
C VAL A 158 -11.04 -9.53 -0.44
N GLU A 159 -10.65 -8.40 -1.03
CA GLU A 159 -11.55 -7.49 -1.74
C GLU A 159 -10.83 -6.85 -2.93
N SER A 160 -11.58 -6.51 -3.98
CA SER A 160 -11.07 -5.80 -5.15
C SER A 160 -12.02 -4.68 -5.56
N TRP A 161 -11.46 -3.57 -6.07
CA TRP A 161 -12.20 -2.44 -6.61
C TRP A 161 -11.90 -2.28 -8.12
N PRO A 162 -12.91 -2.33 -9.00
CA PRO A 162 -12.75 -2.16 -10.45
C PRO A 162 -12.18 -0.79 -10.85
#